data_AF-A0A418SCL0-F1
#
_entry.id   AF-A0A418SCL0-F1
#
_cell.length_a   1.000
_cell.length_b   1.000
_cell.length_c   1.000
_cell.angle_alpha   90.00
_cell.angle_beta   90.00
_cell.angle_gamma   90.00
#
_symmetry.space_group_name_H-M   'P 1'
#
loop_
_entity.id
_entity.type
_entity.pdbx_description
1 polymer ?
#
loop_
_entity_poly.entity_id
_entity_poly.type
_entity_poly.pdbx_seq_one_letter_code
_entity_poly.pdbx_strand_id
1 'polypeptide(L)' 'MPAALIYPLAALAEIAGCFAIWAWWRGASPLWLLPGVASLALFGWLLAQVEAGFAGRAYAAYGGVYIAASLL' A
#
# COMPACT_ATOMS: atom_id res chain seq x y z
N MET A 1 16.52 2.75 0.43
CA MET A 1 16.12 1.38 0.83
C MET A 1 16.00 0.53 -0.43
N PRO A 2 16.40 -0.75 -0.43
CA PRO A 2 16.25 -1.61 -1.60
C PRO A 2 14.77 -1.72 -2.02
N ALA A 3 14.48 -1.62 -3.33
CA ALA A 3 13.12 -1.77 -3.86
C ALA A 3 12.48 -3.11 -3.46
N ALA A 4 13.29 -4.16 -3.33
CA ALA A 4 12.87 -5.49 -2.85
C ALA A 4 12.29 -5.48 -1.42
N LEU A 5 12.66 -4.49 -0.58
CA LEU A 5 12.07 -4.29 0.75
C LEU A 5 10.94 -3.27 0.73
N ILE A 6 11.04 -2.26 -0.13
CA ILE A 6 10.01 -1.22 -0.27
C ILE A 6 8.70 -1.83 -0.79
N TYR A 7 8.73 -2.66 -1.84
CA TYR A 7 7.50 -3.16 -2.45
C TYR A 7 6.64 -4.03 -1.51
N PRO A 8 7.20 -4.99 -0.73
CA PRO A 8 6.40 -5.74 0.25
C PRO A 8 5.83 -4.85 1.35
N LEU A 9 6.60 -3.89 1.86
CA LEU A 9 6.11 -2.94 2.87
C LEU A 9 5.00 -2.05 2.32
N ALA A 10 5.15 -1.58 1.08
CA ALA A 10 4.14 -0.81 0.37
C ALA A 10 2.87 -1.65 0.14
N ALA A 11 3.00 -2.95 -0.16
CA ALA A 11 1.86 -3.86 -0.34
C ALA A 11 1.10 -4.06 0.97
N LEU A 12 1.81 -4.29 2.09
CA LEU A 12 1.18 -4.39 3.40
C LEU A 12 0.46 -3.09 3.80
N ALA A 13 1.08 -1.94 3.56
CA ALA A 13 0.48 -0.64 3.87
C ALA A 13 -0.76 -0.36 3.00
N GLU A 14 -0.72 -0.68 1.70
CA GLU A 14 -1.86 -0.52 0.80
C GLU A 14 -3.02 -1.45 1.20
N ILE A 15 -2.75 -2.74 1.39
CA ILE A 15 -3.76 -3.74 1.77
C ILE A 15 -4.40 -3.37 3.12
N ALA A 16 -3.60 -3.01 4.13
CA ALA A 16 -4.11 -2.59 5.43
C ALA A 16 -4.96 -1.31 5.33
N GLY A 17 -4.53 -0.33 4.53
CA GLY A 17 -5.27 0.90 4.28
C GLY A 17 -6.63 0.65 3.64
N CYS A 18 -6.65 -0.17 2.57
CA CYS A 18 -7.86 -0.57 1.88
C CYS A 18 -8.79 -1.39 2.79
N PHE A 19 -8.25 -2.30 3.60
CA PHE A 19 -9.03 -3.09 4.55
C PHE A 19 -9.68 -2.23 5.62
N ALA A 20 -8.98 -1.22 6.15
CA ALA A 20 -9.53 -0.29 7.13
C ALA A 20 -10.70 0.52 6.57
N ILE A 21 -10.60 0.98 5.31
CA ILE A 21 -11.72 1.67 4.62
C ILE A 21 -12.88 0.70 4.39
N TRP A 22 -12.60 -0.54 3.95
CA TRP A 22 -13.62 -1.57 3.77
C TRP A 22 -14.35 -1.91 5.07
N ALA A 23 -13.63 -2.03 6.18
CA ALA A 23 -14.19 -2.29 7.50
C ALA A 23 -15.13 -1.15 7.94
N TRP A 24 -14.70 0.10 7.77
CA TRP A 24 -15.55 1.26 8.02
C TRP A 24 -16.82 1.23 7.16
N TRP A 25 -16.69 0.97 5.86
CA TRP A 25 -17.84 0.87 4.95
C TRP A 25 -18.82 -0.24 5.33
N ARG A 26 -18.33 -1.31 5.97
CA ARG A 26 -19.12 -2.44 6.48
C ARG A 26 -19.69 -2.22 7.89
N GLY A 27 -19.60 -1.00 8.43
CA GLY A 27 -20.23 -0.61 9.69
C GLY A 27 -19.29 -0.56 10.89
N ALA A 28 -17.97 -0.69 10.69
CA ALA A 28 -17.01 -0.39 11.75
C ALA A 28 -16.95 1.12 12.04
N SER A 29 -16.41 1.47 13.22
CA SER A 29 -16.29 2.86 13.66
C SER A 29 -15.54 3.73 12.63
N PRO A 30 -15.95 4.99 12.39
CA PRO A 30 -15.19 5.96 11.58
C PRO A 30 -13.74 6.15 12.01
N LEU A 31 -13.41 5.81 13.26
CA LEU A 31 -12.03 5.81 13.76
C LEU A 31 -11.10 4.91 12.95
N TRP A 32 -11.62 3.91 12.23
CA TRP A 32 -10.83 3.06 11.32
C TRP A 32 -10.27 3.83 10.12
N LEU A 33 -10.84 4.98 9.75
CA LEU A 33 -10.32 5.80 8.66
C LEU A 33 -8.97 6.43 8.99
N LEU A 34 -8.69 6.71 10.28
CA LEU A 34 -7.41 7.28 10.70
C LEU A 34 -6.22 6.36 10.38
N PRO A 35 -6.16 5.10 10.86
CA PRO A 35 -5.10 4.18 10.49
C PRO A 35 -5.16 3.79 9.00
N GLY A 36 -6.34 3.81 8.38
CA GLY A 36 -6.51 3.56 6.94
C GLY A 36 -5.79 4.60 6.08
N VAL A 37 -6.10 5.89 6.29
CA VAL A 37 -5.46 7.01 5.58
C VAL A 37 -3.98 7.08 5.90
N ALA A 38 -3.58 6.86 7.16
CA ALA A 38 -2.16 6.82 7.54
C ALA A 38 -1.40 5.72 6.78
N SER A 39 -2.00 4.53 6.63
CA SER A 39 -1.41 3.43 5.88
C SER A 39 -1.30 3.74 4.38
N LEU A 40 -2.30 4.39 3.79
CA LEU A 40 -2.25 4.81 2.38
C LEU A 40 -1.21 5.92 2.14
N ALA A 41 -1.06 6.86 3.09
CA ALA A 41 0.00 7.86 3.03
C ALA A 41 1.39 7.23 3.14
N LEU A 42 1.55 6.24 4.03
CA LEU A 42 2.79 5.47 4.17
C LEU A 42 3.11 4.70 2.88
N PHE A 43 2.11 4.07 2.25
CA PHE A 43 2.23 3.41 0.96
C PHE A 43 2.80 4.36 -0.12
N GLY A 44 2.19 5.54 -0.28
CA GLY A 44 2.65 6.53 -1.25
C GLY A 44 4.08 7.00 -0.97
N TRP A 45 4.41 7.24 0.31
CA TRP A 45 5.76 7.63 0.72
C TRP A 45 6.81 6.55 0.48
N LEU A 46 6.46 5.27 0.67
CA LEU A 46 7.33 4.14 0.38
C LEU A 46 7.60 4.03 -1.13
N LEU A 47 6.56 4.07 -1.96
CA LEU A 47 6.72 4.01 -3.42
C LEU A 47 7.51 5.18 -4.00
N ALA A 48 7.35 6.38 -3.44
CA ALA A 48 8.08 7.57 -3.86
C ALA A 48 9.61 7.44 -3.67
N GLN A 49 10.06 6.54 -2.79
CA GLN A 49 11.49 6.28 -2.56
C GLN A 49 12.09 5.30 -3.58
N VAL A 50 11.28 4.70 -4.45
CA VAL A 50 11.77 3.80 -5.49
C VAL A 50 12.34 4.61 -6.64
N GLU A 51 13.65 4.49 -6.84
CA GLU A 51 14.33 5.09 -7.98
C GLU A 51 13.97 4.34 -9.27
N ALA A 52 13.04 4.90 -10.03
CA ALA A 52 12.65 4.41 -11.34
C ALA A 52 12.64 5.57 -12.33
N GLY A 53 13.24 5.39 -13.52
CA GLY A 53 13.29 6.48 -14.51
C GLY A 53 11.91 6.95 -15.03
N PHE A 54 10.82 6.23 -14.70
CA PHE A 54 9.44 6.70 -14.80
C PHE A 54 8.62 6.07 -13.67
N ALA A 55 7.78 6.87 -13.03
CA ALA A 55 6.92 6.41 -11.93
C ALA A 55 6.05 5.20 -12.35
N GLY A 56 5.51 5.20 -13.58
CA GLY A 56 4.69 4.10 -14.08
C GLY A 56 5.38 2.73 -14.07
N ARG A 57 6.71 2.68 -14.21
CA ARG A 57 7.46 1.41 -14.11
C ARG A 57 7.55 0.91 -12.66
N ALA A 58 7.70 1.82 -11.69
CA ALA A 58 7.65 1.46 -10.28
C ALA A 58 6.28 0.90 -9.90
N TYR A 59 5.19 1.55 -10.34
CA TYR A 59 3.83 1.05 -10.14
C TYR A 59 3.57 -0.30 -10.81
N ALA A 60 4.06 -0.52 -12.04
CA ALA A 60 3.91 -1.79 -12.73
C ALA A 60 4.64 -2.94 -12.01
N ALA A 61 5.88 -2.72 -11.57
CA ALA A 61 6.64 -3.70 -10.80
C ALA A 61 5.99 -3.97 -9.44
N TYR A 62 5.57 -2.92 -8.75
CA TYR A 62 4.83 -3.01 -7.50
C TYR A 62 3.53 -3.80 -7.63
N GLY A 63 2.77 -3.60 -8.70
CA GLY A 63 1.50 -4.30 -8.93
C GLY A 63 1.65 -5.82 -8.92
N GLY A 64 2.76 -6.36 -9.43
CA GLY A 64 3.06 -7.78 -9.31
C GLY A 64 3.24 -8.25 -7.86
N VAL A 65 3.90 -7.44 -7.03
CA VAL A 65 4.07 -7.71 -5.59
C VAL A 65 2.74 -7.62 -4.85
N TYR A 66 1.91 -6.63 -5.17
CA TYR A 66 0.57 -6.49 -4.60
C TYR A 66 -0.30 -7.72 -4.87
N ILE A 67 -0.29 -8.23 -6.11
CA ILE A 67 -1.04 -9.44 -6.48
C ILE A 67 -0.53 -10.63 -5.66
N ALA A 68 0.78 -10.85 -5.61
CA ALA A 68 1.36 -11.96 -4.84
C ALA A 68 1.02 -11.87 -3.34
N ALA A 69 1.12 -10.67 -2.76
CA ALA A 69 0.80 -10.43 -1.35
C ALA A 69 -0.69 -10.64 -1.05
N SER A 70 -1.58 -10.33 -1.99
CA SER A 70 -3.03 -10.50 -1.84
C SER A 70 -3.48 -11.97 -1.94
N LEU A 71 -2.63 -12.86 -2.44
CA LEU A 71 -2.89 -14.31 -2.53
C LEU A 71 -2.48 -15.08 -1.28
N LEU A 72 -1.74 -14.45 -0.38
CA LEU A 72 -1.31 -15.00 0.91
C LEU A 72 -2.35 -14.72 1.99
#